data_AF-A0A3D8GVZ5-F1
#
_entry.id   AF-A0A3D8GVZ5-F1
#
_cell.length_a   1.000
_cell.length_b   1.000
_cell.length_c   1.000
_cell.angle_alpha   90.00
_cell.angle_beta   90.00
_cell.angle_gamma   90.00
#
_symmetry.space_group_name_H-M   'P 1'
#
loop_
_entity.id
_entity.type
_entity.pdbx_description
1 polymer ?
#
loop_
_entity_poly.entity_id
_entity_poly.type
_entity_poly.pdbx_seq_one_letter_code
_entity_poly.pdbx_strand_id
1 'polypeptide(L)'
;MKTAVFIGIIFYSLTILIHFLIISKSIPFTWVNGGRSESFGEQLQISVINIVISIIGVVFTLIVGRIKLYKYKRGITVICWFFVVLWSFGFIQQLFGTPFEKMVCSLVLLLGVISNLRMAIEKK
;
A
#
# COMPACT_ATOMS: atom_id res chain seq x y z
N MET A 1 -12.74 -12.56 -5.97
CA MET A 1 -12.91 -11.46 -4.99
C MET A 1 -12.34 -11.70 -3.57
N LYS A 2 -12.77 -12.71 -2.80
CA LYS A 2 -12.39 -12.87 -1.36
C LYS A 2 -10.87 -12.87 -1.10
N THR A 3 -10.11 -13.62 -1.89
CA THR A 3 -8.65 -13.70 -1.77
C THR A 3 -7.99 -12.34 -2.02
N ALA A 4 -8.45 -11.57 -3.02
CA ALA A 4 -7.90 -10.26 -3.32
C ALA A 4 -8.10 -9.27 -2.17
N VAL A 5 -9.30 -9.28 -1.57
CA VAL A 5 -9.63 -8.47 -0.38
C VAL A 5 -8.73 -8.86 0.80
N PHE A 6 -8.56 -10.16 1.04
CA PHE A 6 -7.70 -10.65 2.11
C PHE A 6 -6.22 -10.25 1.91
N ILE A 7 -5.68 -10.42 0.71
CA ILE A 7 -4.33 -9.95 0.36
C ILE A 7 -4.22 -8.44 0.54
N GLY A 8 -5.26 -7.68 0.18
CA GLY A 8 -5.30 -6.23 0.37
C GLY A 8 -5.23 -5.84 1.84
N ILE A 9 -5.98 -6.52 2.71
CA ILE A 9 -5.94 -6.30 4.17
C ILE A 9 -4.54 -6.61 4.73
N ILE A 10 -3.91 -7.70 4.27
CA ILE A 10 -2.53 -8.04 4.66
C ILE A 10 -1.57 -6.94 4.21
N PHE A 11 -1.64 -6.53 2.94
CA PHE A 11 -0.80 -5.47 2.37
C PHE A 11 -0.87 -4.18 3.20
N TYR A 12 -2.09 -3.67 3.45
CA TYR A 12 -2.24 -2.43 4.21
C TYR A 12 -1.82 -2.58 5.67
N SER A 13 -2.12 -3.72 6.31
CA SER A 13 -1.67 -4.00 7.69
C SER A 13 -0.15 -4.02 7.80
N LEU A 14 0.54 -4.68 6.86
CA LEU A 14 2.00 -4.71 6.80
C LEU A 14 2.59 -3.32 6.52
N THR A 15 1.96 -2.56 5.62
CA THR A 15 2.41 -1.18 5.30
C THR A 15 2.31 -0.28 6.53
N ILE A 16 1.18 -0.32 7.26
CA ILE A 16 1.00 0.41 8.51
C ILE A 16 2.03 -0.03 9.55
N LEU A 17 2.25 -1.35 9.70
CA LEU A 17 3.24 -1.88 10.63
C LEU A 17 4.65 -1.39 10.31
N ILE A 18 5.07 -1.40 9.04
CA ILE A 18 6.39 -0.88 8.63
C ILE A 18 6.52 0.59 9.01
N HIS A 19 5.54 1.43 8.70
CA HIS A 19 5.60 2.85 9.07
C HIS A 19 5.56 3.08 10.57
N PHE A 20 4.79 2.28 11.32
CA PHE A 20 4.82 2.31 12.77
C PHE A 20 6.21 1.96 13.32
N LEU A 21 6.86 0.91 12.80
CA LEU A 21 8.21 0.50 13.19
C LEU A 21 9.28 1.56 12.88
N ILE A 22 9.09 2.33 11.80
CA ILE A 22 9.96 3.48 11.48
C ILE A 22 9.76 4.57 12.54
N ILE A 23 8.51 4.92 12.86
CA ILE A 23 8.19 5.96 13.86
C ILE A 23 8.67 5.56 15.26
N SER A 24 8.56 4.28 15.63
CA SER A 24 9.08 3.75 16.89
C SER A 24 10.61 3.59 16.90
N LYS A 25 11.30 3.97 15.81
CA LYS A 25 12.75 3.86 15.61
C LYS A 25 13.28 2.41 15.66
N SER A 26 12.41 1.42 15.53
CA SER A 26 12.78 0.00 15.41
C SER A 26 13.35 -0.31 14.02
N ILE A 27 12.90 0.41 12.99
CA ILE A 27 13.53 0.45 11.66
C ILE A 27 14.23 1.81 11.50
N PRO A 28 15.53 1.83 11.16
CA PRO A 28 16.24 3.09 10.90
C PRO A 28 15.59 3.88 9.76
N PHE A 29 15.39 5.18 9.95
CA PHE A 29 14.77 6.03 8.93
C PHE A 29 15.61 6.13 7.63
N THR A 30 16.91 5.88 7.72
CA THR A 30 17.84 5.85 6.58
C THR A 30 17.66 4.61 5.71
N TRP A 31 16.92 3.59 6.17
CA TRP A 31 16.64 2.38 5.39
C TRP A 31 15.45 2.56 4.44
N VAL A 32 14.74 3.68 4.51
CA VAL A 32 13.54 3.94 3.71
C VAL A 32 13.67 5.23 2.92
N ASN A 33 12.73 5.46 2.00
CA ASN A 33 12.74 6.59 1.07
C ASN A 33 14.04 6.65 0.24
N GLY A 34 14.60 5.50 -0.14
CA GLY A 34 15.89 5.41 -0.84
C GLY A 34 17.09 5.94 -0.04
N GLY A 35 16.94 6.12 1.28
CA GLY A 35 17.94 6.75 2.13
C GLY A 35 18.09 8.27 1.91
N ARG A 36 17.11 8.91 1.27
CA ARG A 36 17.17 10.33 0.89
C ARG A 36 16.73 11.29 1.99
N SER A 37 16.00 10.80 2.98
CA SER A 37 15.56 11.62 4.12
C SER A 37 16.79 12.04 4.92
N GLU A 38 17.01 13.36 5.07
CA GLU A 38 18.18 13.90 5.78
C GLU A 38 17.99 13.86 7.30
N SER A 39 16.73 13.85 7.73
CA SER A 39 16.37 13.80 9.14
C SER A 39 15.20 12.85 9.42
N PHE A 40 15.10 12.43 10.68
CA PHE A 40 13.93 11.70 11.16
C PHE A 40 12.63 12.51 11.01
N GLY A 41 12.70 13.85 11.12
CA GLY A 41 11.55 14.73 11.00
C GLY A 41 10.90 14.68 9.61
N GLU A 42 11.73 14.67 8.56
CA GLU A 42 11.26 14.50 7.17
C GLU A 42 10.62 13.13 6.97
N GLN A 43 11.29 12.06 7.44
CA GLN A 43 10.75 10.71 7.32
C GLN A 43 9.47 10.51 8.13
N LEU A 44 9.34 11.18 9.28
CA LEU A 44 8.14 11.12 10.12
C LEU A 44 6.91 11.64 9.36
N GLN A 45 7.02 12.76 8.66
CA GLN A 45 5.93 13.31 7.85
C GLN A 45 5.51 12.32 6.74
N ILE A 46 6.48 11.75 6.02
CA ILE A 46 6.24 10.75 4.98
C ILE A 46 5.53 9.52 5.55
N SER A 47 5.97 9.04 6.71
CA SER A 47 5.38 7.87 7.37
C SER A 47 3.95 8.13 7.84
N VAL A 48 3.66 9.30 8.41
CA VAL A 48 2.30 9.67 8.82
C VAL A 48 1.36 9.73 7.62
N ILE A 49 1.78 10.36 6.52
CA ILE A 49 0.98 10.43 5.29
C ILE A 49 0.70 9.02 4.75
N ASN A 50 1.71 8.14 4.70
CA ASN A 50 1.53 6.77 4.24
C ASN A 50 0.59 5.95 5.15
N ILE A 51 0.64 6.14 6.46
CA ILE A 51 -0.30 5.50 7.40
C ILE A 51 -1.72 5.94 7.09
N VAL A 52 -1.96 7.25 6.91
CA VAL A 52 -3.29 7.78 6.58
C VAL A 52 -3.82 7.20 5.26
N ILE A 53 -3.00 7.22 4.20
CA ILE A 53 -3.37 6.62 2.90
C ILE A 53 -3.67 5.13 3.06
N SER A 54 -2.88 4.41 3.87
CA SER A 54 -3.08 2.97 4.11
C SER A 54 -4.37 2.69 4.86
N ILE A 55 -4.74 3.50 5.86
CA ILE A 55 -6.01 3.38 6.58
C ILE A 55 -7.20 3.57 5.61
N ILE A 56 -7.14 4.59 4.76
CA ILE A 56 -8.14 4.82 3.70
C ILE A 56 -8.23 3.58 2.79
N GLY A 57 -7.08 3.02 2.42
CA GLY A 57 -6.99 1.79 1.63
C GLY A 57 -7.62 0.56 2.30
N VAL A 58 -7.42 0.37 3.62
CA VAL A 58 -8.08 -0.70 4.40
C VAL A 58 -9.59 -0.52 4.34
N VAL A 59 -10.08 0.68 4.66
CA VAL A 59 -11.53 0.98 4.69
C VAL A 59 -12.14 0.72 3.32
N PHE A 60 -11.52 1.20 2.25
CA PHE A 60 -11.94 0.95 0.88
C PHE A 60 -11.98 -0.56 0.57
N THR A 61 -10.94 -1.30 0.92
CA THR A 61 -10.85 -2.75 0.67
C THR A 61 -11.96 -3.53 1.39
N LEU A 62 -12.28 -3.16 2.64
CA LEU A 62 -13.39 -3.74 3.40
C LEU A 62 -14.74 -3.42 2.75
N ILE A 63 -14.94 -2.20 2.27
CA ILE A 63 -16.14 -1.79 1.54
C ILE A 63 -16.30 -2.61 0.27
N VAL A 64 -15.25 -2.73 -0.55
CA VAL A 64 -15.27 -3.53 -1.80
C VAL A 64 -15.58 -4.99 -1.51
N GLY A 65 -15.05 -5.56 -0.43
CA GLY A 65 -15.34 -6.94 -0.01
C GLY A 65 -16.79 -7.19 0.40
N ARG A 66 -17.52 -6.16 0.85
CA ARG A 66 -18.92 -6.25 1.28
C ARG A 66 -19.92 -5.86 0.19
N ILE A 67 -19.57 -4.91 -0.69
CA ILE A 67 -20.48 -4.41 -1.72
C ILE A 67 -20.67 -5.45 -2.84
N LYS A 68 -21.85 -6.07 -2.90
CA LYS A 68 -22.32 -6.84 -4.06
C LYS A 68 -23.08 -6.00 -5.10
N LEU A 69 -23.44 -4.76 -4.77
CA LEU A 69 -24.30 -3.90 -5.59
C LEU A 69 -23.60 -3.44 -6.87
N TYR A 70 -24.19 -3.80 -8.01
CA TYR A 70 -23.72 -3.45 -9.36
C TYR A 70 -23.69 -1.94 -9.64
N LYS A 71 -24.54 -1.16 -8.94
CA LYS A 71 -24.71 0.30 -9.14
C LYS A 71 -23.40 1.09 -9.00
N TYR A 72 -22.51 0.68 -8.11
CA TYR A 72 -21.24 1.38 -7.85
C TYR A 72 -20.02 0.72 -8.52
N LYS A 73 -20.24 -0.28 -9.38
CA LYS A 73 -19.16 -1.09 -10.00
C LYS A 73 -18.14 -0.21 -10.73
N ARG A 74 -18.61 0.74 -11.55
CA ARG A 74 -17.71 1.62 -12.32
C ARG A 74 -16.82 2.48 -11.42
N GLY A 75 -17.38 3.09 -10.37
CA GLY A 75 -16.61 3.89 -9.42
C GLY A 75 -15.57 3.07 -8.66
N ILE A 76 -15.96 1.90 -8.15
CA ILE A 76 -15.04 0.96 -7.49
C ILE A 76 -13.90 0.56 -8.42
N THR A 77 -14.20 0.18 -9.66
CA THR A 77 -13.17 -0.21 -10.64
C THR A 77 -12.19 0.92 -10.93
N VAL A 78 -12.66 2.16 -11.09
CA VAL A 78 -11.78 3.33 -11.29
C VAL A 78 -10.85 3.54 -10.10
N ILE A 79 -11.38 3.47 -8.87
CA ILE A 79 -10.56 3.62 -7.66
C ILE A 79 -9.55 2.48 -7.51
N CYS A 80 -9.94 1.23 -7.81
CA CYS A 80 -9.00 0.11 -7.82
C CYS A 80 -7.88 0.31 -8.83
N TRP A 81 -8.17 0.80 -10.04
CA TRP A 81 -7.14 1.13 -11.03
C TRP A 81 -6.23 2.27 -10.58
N PHE A 82 -6.78 3.29 -9.92
CA PHE A 82 -5.97 4.34 -9.31
C PHE A 82 -4.97 3.75 -8.29
N PHE A 83 -5.42 2.85 -7.40
CA PHE A 83 -4.54 2.18 -6.47
C PHE A 83 -3.52 1.27 -7.16
N VAL A 84 -3.88 0.57 -8.25
CA VAL A 84 -2.90 -0.21 -9.03
C VAL A 84 -1.77 0.69 -9.49
N VAL A 85 -2.06 1.86 -10.07
CA VAL A 85 -1.04 2.79 -10.55
C VAL A 85 -0.21 3.33 -9.39
N LEU A 86 -0.86 3.77 -8.30
CA LEU A 86 -0.19 4.30 -7.11
C LEU A 86 0.81 3.29 -6.53
N TRP A 87 0.36 2.06 -6.28
CA TRP A 87 1.21 1.03 -5.67
C TRP A 87 2.25 0.48 -6.64
N SER A 88 1.99 0.47 -7.95
CA SER A 88 2.99 0.09 -8.95
C SER A 88 4.10 1.12 -9.05
N PHE A 89 3.77 2.41 -8.96
CA PHE A 89 4.78 3.46 -8.91
C PHE A 89 5.66 3.33 -7.66
N GLY A 90 5.06 3.14 -6.48
CA GLY A 90 5.81 2.85 -5.26
C GLY A 90 6.64 1.56 -5.37
N PHE A 91 6.10 0.50 -5.97
CA PHE A 91 6.84 -0.75 -6.16
C PHE A 91 8.13 -0.51 -6.97
N ILE A 92 8.02 0.22 -8.09
CA ILE A 92 9.17 0.56 -8.94
C ILE A 92 10.18 1.41 -8.17
N GLN A 93 9.73 2.44 -7.44
CA GLN A 93 10.63 3.27 -6.62
C GLN A 93 11.43 2.43 -5.62
N GLN A 94 10.82 1.40 -5.03
CA GLN A 94 11.43 0.59 -3.99
C GLN A 94 12.46 -0.39 -4.57
N LEU A 95 12.32 -0.79 -5.85
CA LEU A 95 13.36 -1.55 -6.57
C LEU A 95 14.65 -0.74 -6.78
N PHE A 96 14.56 0.59 -6.84
CA PHE A 96 15.71 1.50 -6.91
C PHE A 96 16.14 2.04 -5.54
N GLY A 97 15.51 1.58 -4.46
CA GLY A 97 15.75 2.02 -3.10
C GLY A 97 16.93 1.36 -2.41
N THR A 98 16.91 1.39 -1.08
CA THR A 98 17.88 0.71 -0.21
C THR A 98 17.74 -0.82 -0.28
N PRO A 99 18.69 -1.61 0.27
CA PRO A 99 18.53 -3.07 0.36
C PRO A 99 17.25 -3.50 1.09
N PHE A 100 16.88 -2.80 2.17
CA PHE A 100 15.65 -3.07 2.90
C PHE A 100 14.41 -2.86 2.02
N GLU A 101 14.38 -1.77 1.25
CA GLU A 101 13.26 -1.49 0.35
C GLU A 101 13.14 -2.53 -0.75
N LYS A 102 14.27 -2.94 -1.34
CA LYS A 102 14.29 -3.96 -2.39
C LYS A 102 13.84 -5.33 -1.91
N MET A 103 14.23 -5.71 -0.69
CA MET A 103 13.99 -7.07 -0.17
C MET A 103 12.64 -7.19 0.56
N VAL A 104 12.16 -6.13 1.21
CA VAL A 104 10.98 -6.17 2.08
C VAL A 104 9.85 -5.31 1.52
N CYS A 105 10.09 -4.00 1.34
CA CYS A 105 9.01 -3.07 0.94
C CYS A 105 8.48 -3.37 -0.47
N SER A 106 9.34 -3.77 -1.41
CA SER A 106 8.94 -4.14 -2.76
C SER A 106 7.97 -5.34 -2.76
N LEU A 107 8.24 -6.36 -1.93
CA LEU A 107 7.38 -7.54 -1.81
C LEU A 107 6.02 -7.16 -1.21
N VAL A 108 6.01 -6.28 -0.20
CA VAL A 108 4.77 -5.77 0.40
C VAL A 108 3.97 -4.98 -0.65
N LEU A 109 4.59 -4.08 -1.39
CA LEU A 109 3.92 -3.30 -2.44
C LEU A 109 3.41 -4.18 -3.59
N LEU A 110 4.13 -5.24 -3.94
CA LEU A 110 3.68 -6.20 -4.94
C LEU A 110 2.36 -6.87 -4.52
N LEU A 111 2.17 -7.20 -3.23
CA LEU A 111 0.88 -7.69 -2.72
C LEU A 111 -0.24 -6.65 -2.94
N GLY A 112 0.06 -5.38 -2.69
CA GLY A 112 -0.86 -4.27 -2.93
C GLY A 112 -1.26 -4.14 -4.40
N VAL A 113 -0.29 -4.22 -5.32
CA VAL A 113 -0.54 -4.22 -6.77
C VAL A 113 -1.42 -5.39 -7.18
N ILE A 114 -1.06 -6.62 -6.79
CA ILE A 114 -1.80 -7.84 -7.15
C ILE A 114 -3.23 -7.79 -6.60
N SER A 115 -3.40 -7.38 -5.35
CA SER A 115 -4.72 -7.25 -4.71
C SER A 115 -5.61 -6.28 -5.48
N ASN A 116 -5.15 -5.05 -5.70
CA ASN A 116 -5.94 -4.01 -6.36
C ASN A 116 -6.20 -4.33 -7.84
N LEU A 117 -5.22 -4.93 -8.54
CA LEU A 117 -5.40 -5.38 -9.91
C LEU A 117 -6.47 -6.45 -9.99
N ARG A 118 -6.42 -7.45 -9.11
CA ARG A 118 -7.41 -8.53 -9.09
C ARG A 118 -8.81 -8.02 -8.76
N MET A 119 -8.93 -7.01 -7.89
CA MET A 119 -10.20 -6.32 -7.60
C MET A 119 -10.70 -5.50 -8.80
N ALA A 120 -9.81 -4.79 -9.51
CA ALA A 120 -10.15 -3.96 -10.66
C ALA A 120 -10.70 -4.78 -11.85
N ILE A 121 -10.08 -5.93 -12.14
CA ILE A 121 -10.42 -6.77 -13.29
C ILE A 121 -11.53 -7.78 -12.99
N GLU A 122 -12.06 -7.84 -11.77
CA GLU A 122 -13.10 -8.82 -11.45
C GLU A 122 -14.36 -8.56 -12.27
N LYS A 123 -14.62 -9.48 -13.20
CA LYS A 123 -15.90 -9.58 -13.90
C LYS A 123 -16.93 -10.16 -12.93
N LYS A 124 -17.63 -9.27 -12.21
CA LYS A 124 -19.00 -9.58 -11.76
C LYS A 124 -19.93 -9.60 -12.95
#